data_AF-G7WHW2-F1
#
_entry.id   AF-G7WHW2-F1
#
_cell.length_a   1.000
_cell.length_b   1.000
_cell.length_c   1.000
_cell.angle_alpha   90.00
_cell.angle_beta   90.00
_cell.angle_gamma   90.00
#
_symmetry.space_group_name_H-M   'P 1'
#
loop_
_entity.id
_entity.type
_entity.pdbx_description
1 polymer ?
#
loop_
_entity_poly.entity_id
_entity_poly.type
_entity_poly.pdbx_seq_one_letter_code
_entity_poly.pdbx_strand_id
1 'polypeptide(L)' 'MSNTDTACPLSQTAHQAVVLPFRTRAQSKEQFSPCIFCGKTMRVHIFKGKTVCDNCLRQIPAIFSCG' A
#
# COMPACT_ATOMS: atom_id res chain seq x y z
N MET A 1 57.11 -37.25 -11.08
CA MET A 1 55.71 -37.51 -10.70
C MET A 1 55.08 -36.16 -10.39
N SER A 2 53.99 -35.87 -11.10
CA SER A 2 53.25 -34.60 -11.13
C SER A 2 52.51 -34.33 -9.82
N ASN A 3 52.24 -33.06 -9.52
CA ASN A 3 50.87 -32.53 -9.45
C ASN A 3 50.89 -31.03 -9.16
N THR A 4 50.50 -30.26 -10.18
CA THR A 4 50.08 -28.86 -10.07
C THR A 4 48.65 -28.85 -9.55
N ASP A 5 48.45 -28.42 -8.31
CA ASP A 5 47.12 -28.12 -7.78
C ASP A 5 46.61 -26.82 -8.43
N THR A 6 46.01 -26.97 -9.60
CA THR A 6 45.20 -25.93 -10.24
C THR A 6 43.92 -25.80 -9.44
N ALA A 7 43.90 -24.86 -8.48
CA ALA A 7 42.66 -24.45 -7.83
C ALA A 7 41.70 -23.87 -8.89
N CYS A 8 40.63 -24.60 -9.17
CA CYS A 8 39.57 -24.16 -10.07
C CYS A 8 38.97 -22.83 -9.55
N PRO A 9 38.84 -21.79 -10.39
CA PRO A 9 38.01 -20.65 -10.05
C PRO A 9 36.56 -21.12 -10.01
N LEU A 10 35.98 -21.09 -8.81
CA LEU A 10 34.57 -21.34 -8.56
C LEU A 10 33.78 -20.22 -9.24
N SER A 11 33.34 -20.47 -10.47
CA SER A 11 32.44 -19.61 -11.22
C SER A 11 31.11 -19.52 -10.47
N GLN A 12 31.04 -18.64 -9.47
CA GLN A 12 29.80 -18.24 -8.85
C GLN A 12 29.02 -17.47 -9.90
N THR A 13 28.09 -18.15 -10.56
CA THR A 13 27.06 -17.55 -11.39
C THR A 13 26.35 -16.53 -10.52
N ALA A 14 26.70 -15.25 -10.66
CA ALA A 14 26.08 -14.17 -9.91
C ALA A 14 24.58 -14.22 -10.23
N HIS A 15 23.78 -14.67 -9.28
CA HIS A 15 22.33 -14.71 -9.42
C HIS A 15 21.85 -13.27 -9.66
N GLN A 16 21.58 -12.95 -10.92
CA GLN A 16 21.07 -11.64 -11.31
C GLN A 16 19.64 -11.52 -10.80
N ALA A 17 19.46 -10.75 -9.73
CA ALA A 17 18.14 -10.38 -9.26
C ALA A 17 17.59 -9.27 -10.16
N VAL A 18 16.35 -9.42 -10.60
CA VAL A 18 15.62 -8.39 -11.35
C VAL A 18 14.70 -7.65 -10.39
N VAL A 19 14.79 -6.32 -10.35
CA VAL A 19 13.85 -5.49 -9.58
C VAL A 19 12.53 -5.44 -10.35
N LEU A 20 11.48 -6.04 -9.78
CA LEU A 20 10.14 -5.94 -10.34
C LEU A 20 9.56 -4.55 -10.01
N PRO A 21 9.10 -3.76 -11.00
CA PRO A 21 8.47 -2.48 -10.73
C PRO A 21 7.12 -2.72 -10.05
N PHE A 22 6.94 -2.19 -8.85
CA PHE A 22 5.62 -2.10 -8.25
C PHE A 22 4.78 -1.14 -9.08
N ARG A 23 3.71 -1.64 -9.69
CA ARG A 23 2.71 -0.75 -10.30
C ARG A 23 2.17 0.12 -9.17
N THR A 24 2.45 1.42 -9.23
CA THR A 24 1.75 2.40 -8.41
C THR A 24 0.27 2.24 -8.71
N ARG A 25 -0.49 1.71 -7.75
CA ARG A 25 -1.96 1.67 -7.82
C ARG A 25 -2.38 3.10 -8.13
N ALA A 26 -3.03 3.33 -9.28
CA ALA A 26 -3.44 4.66 -9.71
C ALA A 26 -4.21 5.34 -8.57
N GLN A 27 -3.55 6.23 -7.82
CA GLN A 27 -4.08 6.91 -6.65
C GLN A 27 -5.00 8.07 -7.05
N SER A 28 -5.91 7.89 -8.01
CA SER A 28 -6.92 8.92 -8.29
C SER A 28 -7.90 8.46 -9.36
N LYS A 29 -8.76 7.49 -9.04
CA LYS A 29 -10.17 7.81 -9.23
C LYS A 29 -10.60 8.35 -7.88
N GLU A 30 -10.73 9.67 -7.76
CA GLU A 30 -11.42 10.26 -6.60
C GLU A 30 -12.77 9.55 -6.51
N GLN A 31 -12.90 8.62 -5.57
CA GLN A 31 -14.12 7.86 -5.37
C GLN A 31 -15.07 8.80 -4.66
N PHE A 32 -15.87 9.51 -5.46
CA PHE A 32 -17.06 10.17 -4.99
C PHE A 32 -18.03 9.09 -4.54
N SER A 33 -18.36 9.08 -3.26
CA SER A 33 -19.28 8.11 -2.67
C SER A 33 -20.03 8.79 -1.52
N PRO A 34 -21.22 8.29 -1.15
CA PRO A 34 -21.97 8.87 -0.05
C PRO A 34 -21.23 8.64 1.28
N CYS A 35 -21.16 9.69 2.09
CA CYS A 35 -20.72 9.58 3.48
C CYS A 35 -21.81 8.91 4.32
N ILE A 36 -21.46 7.90 5.13
CA ILE A 36 -22.44 7.21 5.99
C ILE A 36 -23.10 8.13 7.04
N PHE A 37 -22.41 9.17 7.49
CA PHE A 37 -22.95 10.05 8.55
C PHE A 37 -23.82 11.17 8.01
N CYS A 38 -23.45 11.80 6.89
CA CYS A 38 -24.18 12.97 6.36
C CYS A 38 -24.90 12.73 5.02
N GLY A 39 -24.74 11.55 4.42
CA GLY A 39 -25.40 11.15 3.16
C GLY A 39 -24.89 11.86 1.90
N LYS A 40 -24.06 12.91 2.02
CA LYS A 40 -23.58 13.67 0.87
C LYS A 40 -22.57 12.84 0.06
N THR A 41 -22.76 12.81 -1.26
CA THR A 41 -21.80 12.23 -2.21
C THR A 41 -20.64 13.20 -2.38
N MET A 42 -19.46 12.83 -1.90
CA MET A 42 -18.26 13.65 -1.96
C MET A 42 -17.02 12.77 -1.90
N ARG A 43 -15.84 13.39 -1.89
CA ARG A 43 -14.60 12.69 -1.59
C ARG A 43 -14.68 12.11 -0.18
N VAL A 44 -14.54 10.79 -0.09
CA VAL A 44 -14.64 10.04 1.17
C VAL A 44 -13.37 9.22 1.41
N HIS A 45 -13.15 8.90 2.68
CA HIS A 45 -12.13 7.98 3.15
C HIS A 45 -12.76 6.69 3.66
N ILE A 46 -11.98 5.62 3.69
CA ILE A 46 -12.41 4.36 4.30
C ILE A 46 -12.05 4.38 5.78
N PHE A 47 -13.06 4.42 6.64
CA PHE A 47 -12.91 4.28 8.09
C PHE A 47 -13.62 3.00 8.54
N LYS A 48 -12.88 2.03 9.10
CA LYS A 48 -13.38 0.70 9.49
C LYS A 48 -14.23 0.01 8.39
N GLY A 49 -13.80 0.12 7.13
CA GLY A 49 -14.51 -0.47 5.99
C GLY A 49 -15.75 0.30 5.50
N LYS A 50 -16.03 1.49 6.03
CA LYS A 50 -17.15 2.35 5.62
C LYS A 50 -16.65 3.67 5.02
N THR A 51 -17.44 4.26 4.14
CA THR A 51 -17.14 5.55 3.50
C THR A 51 -17.54 6.72 4.38
N VAL A 52 -16.58 7.58 4.71
CA VAL A 52 -16.77 8.74 5.60
C VAL A 52 -16.08 9.97 4.99
N CYS A 53 -16.76 11.11 4.93
CA CYS A 53 -16.13 12.34 4.46
C CYS A 53 -15.20 12.97 5.51
N ASP A 54 -14.27 13.83 5.07
CA ASP A 54 -13.28 14.46 5.96
C ASP A 54 -13.89 15.19 7.16
N ASN A 55 -14.99 15.90 6.95
CA ASN A 55 -15.65 16.64 8.02
C ASN A 55 -16.21 15.69 9.09
N CYS A 56 -16.95 14.65 8.67
CA CYS A 56 -17.50 13.67 9.61
C CYS A 56 -16.39 12.85 10.28
N LEU A 57 -15.30 12.53 9.56
CA LEU A 57 -14.14 11.81 10.10
C LEU A 57 -13.51 12.56 11.28
N ARG A 58 -13.32 13.89 11.16
CA ARG A 58 -12.79 14.75 12.23
C ARG A 58 -13.73 14.83 13.43
N GLN A 59 -15.04 14.69 13.20
CA GLN A 59 -16.06 14.75 14.24
C GLN A 59 -16.33 13.40 14.90
N ILE A 60 -15.78 12.27 14.40
CA ILE A 60 -16.00 10.93 14.96
C ILE A 60 -15.81 10.90 16.49
N PRO A 61 -14.73 11.44 17.09
CA PRO A 61 -14.62 11.48 18.55
C PRO A 61 -15.85 12.11 19.20
N ALA A 62 -16.33 13.25 18.70
CA ALA A 62 -17.52 13.93 19.22
C ALA A 62 -18.83 13.18 18.93
N ILE A 63 -18.98 12.53 17.76
CA ILE A 63 -20.17 11.76 17.39
C ILE A 63 -20.37 10.54 18.31
N PHE A 64 -19.28 9.94 18.81
CA PHE A 64 -19.32 8.79 19.72
C PHE A 64 -19.09 9.16 21.20
N SER A 65 -19.01 10.45 21.55
CA SER A 65 -18.75 10.91 22.92
C SER A 65 -20.01 11.08 23.80
N CYS A 66 -21.22 10.92 23.24
CA CYS A 66 -22.44 10.93 24.05
C CYS A 66 -22.70 9.51 24.59
N GLY A 67 -22.07 9.20 25.72
CA GLY A 67 -22.39 8.07 26.61
C GLY A 67 -22.93 8.58 27.93
#